data_AF-A0A957LC97-F1
#
_entry.id   AF-A0A957LC97-F1
#
_cell.length_a   1.000
_cell.length_b   1.000
_cell.length_c   1.000
_cell.angle_alpha   90.00
_cell.angle_beta   90.00
_cell.angle_gamma   90.00
#
_symmetry.space_group_name_H-M   'P 1'
#
loop_
_entity.id
_entity.type
_entity.pdbx_description
1 polymer ?
#
loop_
_entity_poly.entity_id
_entity_poly.type
_entity_poly.pdbx_seq_one_letter_code
_entity_poly.pdbx_strand_id
1 'polypeptide(L)'
;MFPKLSLKTLFKNGLLIGIGMILSLVLMNWLPLVSQTARADTQAAPLMWEQNNPEDANAETWISCTPIGVATYYNRVHVRCAAAVGGISYFAAPTNNPANAARILSTLSTAQVAGRTLSILYDPNDLSGTDFGCLEADCRPIVAVGFGQ
;
A
#
# COMPACT_ATOMS: atom_id res chain seq x y z
N MET A 1 7.30 30.45 46.54
CA MET A 1 7.46 31.76 45.85
C MET A 1 8.36 31.52 44.66
N PHE A 2 7.79 31.32 43.47
CA PHE A 2 8.52 31.09 42.21
C PHE A 2 8.30 32.28 41.28
N PRO A 3 9.35 32.91 40.70
CA PRO A 3 9.16 34.02 39.79
C PRO A 3 8.72 33.53 38.40
N LYS A 4 7.74 34.24 37.84
CA LYS A 4 7.21 34.06 36.47
C LYS A 4 8.25 34.52 35.44
N LEU A 5 8.66 33.64 34.53
CA LEU A 5 9.32 34.05 33.27
C LEU A 5 8.27 34.28 32.16
N SER A 6 8.37 35.43 31.51
CA SER A 6 7.40 35.97 30.54
C SER A 6 7.81 35.65 29.09
N LEU A 7 6.91 35.01 28.35
CA LEU A 7 7.05 34.40 27.02
C LEU A 7 7.04 35.39 25.82
N LYS A 8 7.17 36.71 26.03
CA LYS A 8 6.85 37.70 24.97
C LYS A 8 8.04 38.34 24.25
N THR A 9 9.28 38.11 24.66
CA THR A 9 10.44 38.88 24.13
C THR A 9 11.24 38.17 23.02
N LEU A 10 11.02 36.86 22.80
CA LEU A 10 11.80 36.10 21.81
C LEU A 10 11.24 36.15 20.37
N PHE A 11 10.08 36.79 20.15
CA PHE A 11 9.37 36.75 18.87
C PHE A 11 9.67 37.89 17.87
N LYS A 12 10.56 38.85 18.17
CA LYS A 12 10.66 40.09 17.36
C LYS A 12 11.91 40.31 16.50
N ASN A 13 13.01 39.58 16.68
CA ASN A 13 14.30 39.96 16.06
C ASN A 13 14.95 38.93 15.11
N GLY A 14 14.33 37.78 14.82
CA GLY A 14 14.91 36.76 13.93
C GLY A 14 14.48 36.84 12.45
N LEU A 15 13.49 37.69 12.14
CA LEU A 15 12.73 37.60 10.89
C LEU A 15 13.27 38.47 9.73
N LEU A 16 14.33 39.28 9.91
CA LEU A 16 14.69 40.32 8.93
C LEU A 16 16.13 40.29 8.37
N ILE A 17 16.96 39.29 8.67
CA ILE A 17 18.37 39.25 8.19
C ILE A 17 18.64 38.12 7.18
N GLY A 18 17.76 37.13 7.02
CA GLY A 18 17.98 35.98 6.11
C GLY A 18 17.48 36.13 4.67
N ILE A 19 16.97 37.29 4.26
CA ILE A 19 16.34 37.51 2.93
C ILE A 19 17.33 38.13 1.91
N GLY A 20 18.56 38.49 2.32
CA GLY A 20 19.44 39.37 1.52
C GLY A 20 20.77 38.81 0.99
N MET A 21 21.11 37.53 1.18
CA MET A 21 22.41 37.00 0.73
C MET A 21 22.28 35.64 0.03
N ILE A 22 22.75 35.61 -1.21
CA ILE A 22 23.17 34.42 -1.98
C ILE A 22 22.03 33.74 -2.78
N LEU A 23 21.38 34.59 -3.56
CA LEU A 23 20.63 34.32 -4.77
C LEU A 23 21.53 33.93 -5.99
N SER A 24 22.76 33.38 -5.87
CA SER A 24 23.61 33.26 -7.09
C SER A 24 24.65 32.13 -7.28
N LEU A 25 24.91 31.15 -6.38
CA LEU A 25 26.08 30.26 -6.58
C LEU A 25 25.94 28.73 -6.42
N VAL A 26 24.74 28.16 -6.29
CA VAL A 26 24.53 26.69 -6.48
C VAL A 26 23.50 26.44 -7.58
N LEU A 27 23.73 27.08 -8.72
CA LEU A 27 23.06 26.87 -10.00
C LEU A 27 23.77 25.78 -10.85
N MET A 28 24.71 25.00 -10.31
CA MET A 28 25.51 24.06 -11.12
C MET A 28 25.99 22.82 -10.33
N ASN A 29 25.07 21.93 -9.93
CA ASN A 29 25.34 20.53 -9.55
C ASN A 29 24.05 19.96 -8.91
N TRP A 30 23.27 19.02 -9.44
CA TRP A 30 23.48 17.96 -10.41
C TRP A 30 22.19 17.80 -11.23
N LEU A 31 22.28 17.97 -12.55
CA LEU A 31 21.40 17.20 -13.43
C LEU A 31 21.88 15.75 -13.32
N PRO A 32 21.03 14.76 -12.97
CA PRO A 32 21.31 13.42 -13.46
C PRO A 32 21.23 13.51 -14.97
N LEU A 33 22.38 13.35 -15.62
CA LEU A 33 22.47 12.88 -16.98
C LEU A 33 21.79 11.51 -16.98
N VAL A 34 20.47 11.50 -17.17
CA VAL A 34 19.72 10.29 -17.48
C VAL A 34 20.17 9.91 -18.88
N SER A 35 21.22 9.10 -18.93
CA SER A 35 21.57 8.31 -20.11
C SER A 35 20.43 7.33 -20.34
N GLN A 36 19.42 7.75 -21.09
CA GLN A 36 18.57 6.80 -21.81
C GLN A 36 19.48 6.15 -22.85
N THR A 37 20.13 5.05 -22.48
CA THR A 37 20.43 4.03 -23.46
C THR A 37 19.07 3.55 -23.95
N ALA A 38 18.67 4.05 -25.13
CA ALA A 38 17.68 3.38 -25.94
C ALA A 38 18.12 1.91 -25.97
N ARG A 39 17.37 1.05 -25.27
CA ARG A 39 17.39 -0.36 -25.58
C ARG A 39 16.85 -0.40 -27.00
N ALA A 40 17.78 -0.50 -27.95
CA ALA A 40 17.47 -1.10 -29.23
C ALA A 40 17.03 -2.51 -28.87
N ASP A 41 15.73 -2.67 -28.70
CA ASP A 41 15.09 -3.98 -28.69
C ASP A 41 15.43 -4.57 -30.05
N THR A 42 16.54 -5.32 -30.07
CA THR A 42 16.71 -6.36 -31.04
C THR A 42 15.51 -7.25 -30.80
N GLN A 43 14.52 -7.12 -31.67
CA GLN A 43 13.46 -8.10 -31.82
C GLN A 43 14.18 -9.39 -32.20
N ALA A 44 14.64 -10.12 -31.18
CA ALA A 44 14.94 -11.52 -31.30
C ALA A 44 13.67 -12.14 -31.87
N ALA A 45 13.78 -12.73 -33.05
CA ALA A 45 12.71 -13.48 -33.64
C ALA A 45 12.10 -14.41 -32.56
N PRO A 46 10.77 -14.49 -32.44
CA PRO A 46 10.14 -15.26 -31.38
C PRO A 46 10.64 -16.70 -31.47
N LEU A 47 11.41 -17.12 -30.46
CA LEU A 47 11.73 -18.53 -30.28
C LEU A 47 10.43 -19.19 -29.82
N MET A 48 9.91 -20.08 -30.67
CA MET A 48 8.71 -20.90 -30.52
C MET A 48 8.81 -21.92 -29.38
N TRP A 49 9.15 -21.48 -28.16
CA TRP A 49 9.10 -22.30 -26.95
C TRP A 49 8.61 -21.55 -25.69
N GLU A 50 8.14 -20.31 -25.80
CA GLU A 50 7.44 -19.58 -24.71
C GLU A 50 6.04 -20.16 -24.37
N GLN A 51 5.67 -21.30 -24.97
CA GLN A 51 4.28 -21.74 -25.02
C GLN A 51 3.84 -22.67 -23.87
N ASN A 52 4.48 -22.64 -22.69
CA ASN A 52 3.97 -23.32 -21.49
C ASN A 52 4.58 -22.70 -20.21
N ASN A 53 4.36 -21.42 -19.97
CA ASN A 53 4.58 -20.87 -18.64
C ASN A 53 3.31 -21.12 -17.80
N PRO A 54 3.33 -21.97 -16.74
CA PRO A 54 2.16 -22.23 -15.89
C PRO A 54 1.79 -21.04 -14.98
N GLU A 55 2.30 -19.84 -15.25
CA GLU A 55 2.09 -18.63 -14.47
C GLU A 55 0.68 -18.01 -14.67
N ASP A 56 -0.06 -18.43 -15.70
CA ASP A 56 -1.44 -17.95 -15.98
C ASP A 56 -2.54 -18.80 -15.30
N ALA A 57 -2.31 -19.23 -14.06
CA ALA A 57 -3.39 -19.77 -13.22
C ALA A 57 -3.92 -18.74 -12.19
N ASN A 58 -3.33 -17.55 -12.11
CA ASN A 58 -3.79 -16.50 -11.20
C ASN A 58 -4.82 -15.60 -11.87
N ALA A 59 -6.10 -15.79 -11.53
CA ALA A 59 -7.21 -14.97 -12.03
C ALA A 59 -7.42 -13.74 -11.14
N GLU A 60 -6.33 -13.04 -10.82
CA GLU A 60 -6.35 -11.89 -9.91
C GLU A 60 -7.31 -10.81 -10.41
N THR A 61 -8.15 -10.31 -9.51
CA THR A 61 -9.15 -9.29 -9.80
C THR A 61 -9.24 -8.26 -8.70
N TRP A 62 -9.48 -7.01 -9.10
CA TRP A 62 -9.68 -5.90 -8.19
C TRP A 62 -11.15 -5.75 -7.83
N ILE A 63 -11.43 -5.67 -6.52
CA ILE A 63 -12.77 -5.36 -6.02
C ILE A 63 -12.77 -4.14 -5.10
N SER A 64 -13.91 -3.45 -5.10
CA SER A 64 -14.19 -2.37 -4.16
C SER A 64 -14.85 -2.95 -2.92
N CYS A 65 -14.29 -2.67 -1.76
CA CYS A 65 -14.78 -3.15 -0.46
C CYS A 65 -14.95 -1.99 0.51
N THR A 66 -16.15 -1.80 1.05
CA THR A 66 -16.36 -0.92 2.20
C THR A 66 -16.20 -1.75 3.48
N PRO A 67 -15.14 -1.53 4.28
CA PRO A 67 -14.90 -2.33 5.48
C PRO A 67 -15.93 -2.03 6.58
N ILE A 68 -16.61 -3.07 7.06
CA ILE A 68 -17.55 -2.99 8.22
C ILE A 68 -16.95 -3.60 9.48
N GLY A 69 -15.86 -4.34 9.36
CA GLY A 69 -15.13 -4.90 10.48
C GLY A 69 -13.74 -5.34 10.07
N VAL A 70 -12.77 -5.04 10.91
CA VAL A 70 -11.39 -5.50 10.81
C VAL A 70 -11.07 -6.22 12.11
N ALA A 71 -10.47 -7.41 12.01
CA ALA A 71 -10.01 -8.13 13.18
C ALA A 71 -8.64 -8.76 12.95
N THR A 72 -7.93 -8.94 14.05
CA THR A 72 -6.62 -9.56 14.10
C THR A 72 -6.73 -10.87 14.85
N TYR A 73 -6.30 -11.95 14.22
CA TYR A 73 -6.11 -13.25 14.83
C TYR A 73 -4.63 -13.55 14.95
N TYR A 74 -4.31 -14.63 15.65
CA TYR A 74 -2.93 -15.07 15.82
C TYR A 74 -2.22 -15.33 14.49
N ASN A 75 -2.90 -15.99 13.54
CA ASN A 75 -2.35 -16.42 12.25
C ASN A 75 -2.76 -15.56 11.05
N ARG A 76 -3.65 -14.57 11.23
CA ARG A 76 -4.12 -13.71 10.13
C ARG A 76 -4.63 -12.36 10.58
N VAL A 77 -4.62 -11.39 9.67
CA VAL A 77 -5.42 -10.18 9.73
C VAL A 77 -6.56 -10.35 8.73
N HIS A 78 -7.79 -10.00 9.09
CA HIS A 78 -8.92 -10.10 8.17
C HIS A 78 -9.77 -8.83 8.15
N VAL A 79 -10.48 -8.63 7.05
CA VAL A 79 -11.48 -7.58 6.86
C VAL A 79 -12.77 -8.21 6.37
N ARG A 80 -13.89 -7.70 6.86
CA ARG A 80 -15.23 -7.98 6.35
C ARG A 80 -15.74 -6.79 5.54
N CYS A 81 -16.16 -7.07 4.31
CA CYS A 81 -16.79 -6.08 3.44
C CYS A 81 -18.29 -5.98 3.70
N ALA A 82 -18.86 -4.79 3.49
CA ALA A 82 -20.30 -4.53 3.63
C ALA A 82 -21.14 -5.37 2.67
N ALA A 83 -20.65 -5.56 1.45
CA ALA A 83 -21.28 -6.35 0.40
C ALA A 83 -20.36 -7.51 0.00
N ALA A 84 -20.96 -8.68 -0.23
CA ALA A 84 -20.24 -9.84 -0.75
C ALA A 84 -20.01 -9.69 -2.25
N VAL A 85 -18.81 -10.01 -2.72
CA VAL A 85 -18.48 -10.04 -4.15
C VAL A 85 -18.25 -11.49 -4.54
N GLY A 86 -19.10 -12.04 -5.41
CA GLY A 86 -19.05 -13.46 -5.78
C GLY A 86 -19.25 -14.41 -4.60
N GLY A 87 -20.01 -14.01 -3.58
CA GLY A 87 -20.21 -14.78 -2.34
C GLY A 87 -19.10 -14.59 -1.28
N ILE A 88 -18.01 -13.92 -1.63
CA ILE A 88 -16.89 -13.65 -0.71
C ILE A 88 -17.14 -12.35 0.04
N SER A 89 -17.20 -12.45 1.37
CA SER A 89 -17.40 -11.29 2.27
C SER A 89 -16.14 -10.95 3.05
N TYR A 90 -15.18 -11.87 3.13
CA TYR A 90 -13.98 -11.73 3.93
C TYR A 90 -12.73 -11.79 3.07
N PHE A 91 -11.75 -10.98 3.43
CA PHE A 91 -10.43 -11.00 2.83
C PHE A 91 -9.40 -11.01 3.94
N ALA A 92 -8.37 -11.84 3.82
CA ALA A 92 -7.41 -12.04 4.88
C ALA A 92 -5.96 -12.13 4.38
N ALA A 93 -5.03 -11.69 5.23
CA ALA A 93 -3.60 -11.81 5.00
C ALA A 93 -2.95 -12.62 6.14
N PRO A 94 -2.01 -13.52 5.86
CA PRO A 94 -1.31 -14.28 6.89
C PRO A 94 -0.38 -13.38 7.72
N THR A 95 -0.10 -13.80 8.96
CA THR A 95 0.83 -13.10 9.87
C THR A 95 2.26 -13.64 9.81
N ASN A 96 2.57 -14.58 8.91
CA ASN A 96 3.91 -15.14 8.70
C ASN A 96 4.96 -14.07 8.34
N ASN A 97 4.55 -13.01 7.64
CA ASN A 97 5.33 -11.81 7.42
C ASN A 97 4.72 -10.66 8.23
N PRO A 98 5.22 -10.38 9.45
CA PRO A 98 4.61 -9.41 10.36
C PRO A 98 4.69 -7.98 9.82
N ALA A 99 5.72 -7.65 9.03
CA ALA A 99 5.85 -6.32 8.42
C ALA A 99 4.75 -6.09 7.37
N ASN A 100 4.43 -7.10 6.56
CA ASN A 100 3.35 -7.02 5.59
C ASN A 100 1.98 -6.96 6.29
N ALA A 101 1.76 -7.85 7.26
CA ALA A 101 0.52 -7.90 8.03
C ALA A 101 0.23 -6.57 8.76
N ALA A 102 1.25 -5.93 9.33
CA ALA A 102 1.10 -4.63 9.99
C ALA A 102 0.73 -3.49 9.01
N ARG A 103 1.30 -3.50 7.79
CA ARG A 103 0.94 -2.53 6.75
C ARG A 103 -0.50 -2.72 6.30
N ILE A 104 -0.89 -3.96 6.03
CA ILE A 104 -2.26 -4.31 5.64
C ILE A 104 -3.24 -3.90 6.76
N LEU A 105 -2.97 -4.27 8.01
CA LEU A 105 -3.81 -3.90 9.15
C LEU A 105 -3.98 -2.39 9.30
N SER A 106 -2.89 -1.62 9.11
CA SER A 106 -2.94 -0.16 9.15
C SER A 106 -3.86 0.41 8.08
N THR A 107 -3.74 -0.06 6.83
CA THR A 107 -4.61 0.37 5.72
C THR A 107 -6.07 0.00 5.96
N LEU A 108 -6.33 -1.25 6.37
CA LEU A 108 -7.68 -1.74 6.67
C LEU A 108 -8.35 -0.94 7.79
N SER A 109 -7.64 -0.75 8.91
CA SER A 109 -8.16 0.00 10.07
C SER A 109 -8.41 1.46 9.72
N THR A 110 -7.50 2.07 8.97
CA THR A 110 -7.65 3.46 8.50
C THR A 110 -8.89 3.61 7.62
N ALA A 111 -9.10 2.69 6.68
CA ALA A 111 -10.28 2.73 5.82
C ALA A 111 -11.59 2.52 6.59
N GLN A 112 -11.62 1.61 7.58
CA GLN A 112 -12.80 1.41 8.44
C GLN A 112 -13.13 2.67 9.25
N VAL A 113 -12.13 3.26 9.92
CA VAL A 113 -12.35 4.46 10.76
C VAL A 113 -12.73 5.67 9.91
N ALA A 114 -12.11 5.82 8.73
CA ALA A 114 -12.38 6.94 7.82
C ALA A 114 -13.64 6.75 6.96
N GLY A 115 -14.31 5.58 7.01
CA GLY A 115 -15.43 5.27 6.14
C GLY A 115 -15.08 5.27 4.65
N ARG A 116 -13.84 4.92 4.30
CA ARG A 116 -13.35 4.90 2.92
C ARG A 116 -13.46 3.51 2.31
N THR A 117 -13.70 3.47 1.00
CA THR A 117 -13.65 2.23 0.22
C THR A 117 -12.20 1.78 0.03
N LEU A 118 -11.97 0.48 0.15
CA LEU A 118 -10.72 -0.20 -0.16
C LEU A 118 -10.78 -0.77 -1.58
N SER A 119 -9.64 -0.76 -2.27
CA SER A 119 -9.39 -1.57 -3.45
C SER A 119 -8.60 -2.79 -3.01
N ILE A 120 -9.15 -3.99 -3.20
CA ILE A 120 -8.53 -5.26 -2.80
C ILE A 120 -8.26 -6.08 -4.05
N LEU A 121 -7.02 -6.53 -4.22
CA LEU A 121 -6.62 -7.50 -5.23
C LEU A 121 -6.61 -8.88 -4.59
N TYR A 122 -7.32 -9.81 -5.20
CA TYR A 122 -7.38 -11.21 -4.78
C TYR A 122 -7.60 -12.11 -5.99
N ASP A 123 -7.30 -13.40 -5.84
CA ASP A 123 -7.71 -14.44 -6.78
C ASP A 123 -8.94 -15.18 -6.22
N PRO A 124 -10.08 -15.25 -6.94
CA PRO A 124 -11.26 -15.99 -6.51
C PRO A 124 -11.07 -17.51 -6.41
N ASN A 125 -10.07 -18.06 -7.09
CA ASN A 125 -9.74 -19.49 -7.07
C ASN A 125 -8.66 -19.84 -6.04
N ASP A 126 -8.01 -18.83 -5.42
CA ASP A 126 -7.00 -19.07 -4.40
C ASP A 126 -7.65 -19.46 -3.06
N LEU A 127 -7.52 -20.75 -2.73
CA LEU A 127 -8.00 -21.35 -1.48
C LEU A 127 -6.89 -21.55 -0.44
N SER A 128 -5.67 -21.06 -0.69
CA SER A 128 -4.53 -21.12 0.26
C SER A 128 -4.82 -20.41 1.59
N GLY A 129 -5.89 -19.62 1.64
CA GLY A 129 -6.41 -19.00 2.85
C GLY A 129 -6.68 -19.98 4.00
N THR A 130 -6.99 -21.23 3.70
CA THR A 130 -7.28 -22.27 4.70
C THR A 130 -6.12 -22.53 5.63
N ASP A 131 -4.88 -22.41 5.14
CA ASP A 131 -3.65 -22.59 5.93
C ASP A 131 -3.54 -21.60 7.10
N PHE A 132 -4.20 -20.44 6.98
CA PHE A 132 -4.30 -19.43 8.04
C PHE A 132 -5.73 -19.23 8.55
N GLY A 133 -6.59 -20.24 8.36
CA GLY A 133 -7.92 -20.35 8.97
C GLY A 133 -9.02 -19.50 8.33
N CYS A 134 -8.83 -19.08 7.07
CA CYS A 134 -9.85 -18.49 6.21
C CYS A 134 -10.81 -19.63 5.77
N LEU A 135 -12.12 -19.37 5.75
CA LEU A 135 -13.10 -20.36 5.29
C LEU A 135 -13.23 -20.30 3.76
N GLU A 136 -13.07 -21.43 3.06
CA GLU A 136 -13.08 -21.49 1.59
C GLU A 136 -14.37 -20.96 0.94
N ALA A 137 -15.48 -20.96 1.67
CA ALA A 137 -16.76 -20.53 1.15
C ALA A 137 -16.91 -19.00 1.07
N ASP A 138 -16.29 -18.24 1.98
CA ASP A 138 -16.60 -16.81 2.15
C ASP A 138 -15.36 -15.91 2.33
N CYS A 139 -14.16 -16.48 2.31
CA CYS A 139 -12.91 -15.80 2.64
C CYS A 139 -11.82 -16.07 1.59
N ARG A 140 -11.10 -15.03 1.15
CA ARG A 140 -9.98 -15.13 0.19
C ARG A 140 -8.69 -14.44 0.66
N PRO A 141 -7.50 -14.94 0.25
CA PRO A 141 -6.23 -14.26 0.51
C PRO A 141 -6.14 -12.88 -0.14
N ILE A 142 -5.54 -11.93 0.56
CA ILE A 142 -5.24 -10.59 0.03
C ILE A 142 -3.87 -10.65 -0.66
N VAL A 143 -3.85 -10.34 -1.96
CA VAL A 143 -2.61 -10.15 -2.72
C VAL A 143 -2.10 -8.72 -2.53
N ALA A 144 -2.99 -7.74 -2.69
CA ALA A 144 -2.68 -6.33 -2.47
C ALA A 144 -3.91 -5.56 -1.95
N VAL A 145 -3.66 -4.46 -1.24
CA VAL A 145 -4.71 -3.59 -0.71
C VAL A 145 -4.30 -2.12 -0.78
N GLY A 146 -5.25 -1.27 -1.11
CA GLY A 146 -5.09 0.19 -1.12
C GLY A 146 -6.41 0.91 -0.89
N PHE A 147 -6.36 2.23 -0.85
CA PHE A 147 -7.58 3.04 -0.86
C PHE A 147 -8.17 3.04 -2.27
N GLY A 148 -9.47 2.79 -2.37
CA GLY A 148 -10.23 2.99 -3.60
C GLY A 148 -10.20 4.47 -4.02
N GLN A 149 -10.19 4.69 -5.33
CA GLN A 149 -10.31 6.02 -5.92
C GLN A 149 -11.74 6.52 -5.86
#